data_AF-A0A2Z5UZI8-F1
#
_entry.id   AF-A0A2Z5UZI8-F1
#
_cell.length_a   1.000
_cell.length_b   1.000
_cell.length_c   1.000
_cell.angle_alpha   90.00
_cell.angle_beta   90.00
_cell.angle_gamma   90.00
#
_symmetry.space_group_name_H-M   'P 1'
#
loop_
_entity.id
_entity.type
_entity.pdbx_description
1 polymer ?
#
loop_
_entity_poly.entity_id
_entity_poly.type
_entity_poly.pdbx_seq_one_letter_code
_entity_poly.pdbx_strand_id
1 'polypeptide(L)' 'MKIALYIEDGLEQIVLTPESDTERGIIGKLHDGSRELTIKQGSFYECQGGWVRQSKNEDSTMIVLRAKEPMA' A
#
# COMPACT_ATOMS: atom_id res chain seq x y z
N MET A 1 -0.14 7.47 10.49
CA MET A 1 -0.59 6.09 10.21
C MET A 1 0.21 5.16 11.08
N LYS A 2 -0.48 4.35 11.87
CA LYS A 2 0.12 3.24 12.60
C LYS A 2 0.03 1.98 11.76
N ILE A 3 1.10 1.21 11.77
CA ILE A 3 1.22 -0.06 11.04
C ILE A 3 1.58 -1.13 12.05
N ALA A 4 0.85 -2.25 12.05
CA ALA A 4 1.14 -3.41 12.87
C ALA A 4 1.08 -4.69 12.05
N LEU A 5 1.93 -5.65 12.39
CA LEU A 5 1.85 -7.03 11.91
C LEU A 5 1.25 -7.86 13.04
N TYR A 6 0.17 -8.56 12.74
CA TYR A 6 -0.47 -9.46 13.68
C TYR A 6 -0.33 -10.89 13.18
N ILE A 7 0.24 -11.75 14.02
CA ILE A 7 0.53 -13.16 13.72
C ILE A 7 0.07 -13.98 14.93
N GLU A 8 -1.08 -14.66 14.80
CA GLU A 8 -1.64 -15.51 15.86
C GLU A 8 -2.46 -16.64 15.22
N ASP A 9 -2.33 -17.87 15.73
CA ASP A 9 -3.09 -19.06 15.28
C ASP A 9 -3.15 -19.30 13.76
N GLY A 10 -2.06 -19.04 13.05
CA GLY A 10 -1.97 -19.25 11.60
C GLY A 10 -2.61 -18.14 10.75
N LEU A 11 -3.04 -17.04 11.38
CA LEU A 11 -3.50 -15.84 10.72
C LEU A 11 -2.39 -14.79 10.68
N GLU A 12 -2.06 -14.30 9.49
CA GLU A 12 -1.12 -13.19 9.28
C GLU A 12 -1.88 -11.97 8.74
N GLN A 13 -1.78 -10.83 9.42
CA GLN A 13 -2.46 -9.59 9.04
C GLN A 13 -1.51 -8.39 9.03
N ILE A 14 -1.71 -7.53 8.03
CA ILE A 14 -1.13 -6.19 7.98
C ILE A 14 -2.23 -5.21 8.38
N VAL A 15 -2.09 -4.61 9.56
CA VAL A 15 -3.07 -3.65 10.10
C VAL A 15 -2.60 -2.24 9.79
N LEU A 16 -3.41 -1.50 9.04
CA LEU A 16 -3.16 -0.09 8.69
C LEU A 16 -4.21 0.79 9.39
N THR A 17 -3.78 1.55 10.40
CA THR A 17 -4.67 2.43 11.17
C THR A 17 -4.40 3.89 10.81
N PRO A 18 -5.33 4.57 10.11
CA PRO A 18 -5.16 5.97 9.73
C PRO A 18 -5.30 6.89 10.95
N GLU A 19 -4.48 7.92 11.01
CA GLU A 19 -4.44 8.94 12.06
C GLU A 19 -4.73 10.35 11.53
N SER A 20 -4.76 10.53 10.21
CA SER A 20 -5.11 11.80 9.54
C SER A 20 -6.18 11.63 8.47
N ASP A 21 -6.79 12.73 8.02
CA ASP A 21 -7.79 12.72 6.94
C ASP A 21 -7.22 12.23 5.61
N THR A 22 -6.00 12.64 5.29
CA THR A 22 -5.29 12.16 4.10
C THR A 22 -5.16 10.63 4.12
N GLU A 23 -4.75 10.07 5.26
CA GLU A 23 -4.61 8.64 5.44
C GLU A 23 -5.95 7.90 5.38
N ARG A 24 -7.00 8.44 6.00
CA ARG A 24 -8.37 7.91 5.89
C ARG A 24 -8.83 7.87 4.44
N GLY A 25 -8.54 8.90 3.66
CA GLY A 25 -8.84 8.95 2.23
C GLY A 25 -8.10 7.90 1.41
N ILE A 26 -6.87 7.54 1.79
CA ILE A 26 -6.12 6.44 1.13
C ILE A 26 -6.73 5.09 1.49
N ILE A 27 -7.03 4.85 2.77
CA ILE A 27 -7.68 3.60 3.21
C ILE A 27 -9.06 3.45 2.57
N GLY A 28 -9.84 4.53 2.45
CA GLY A 28 -11.13 4.51 1.75
C GLY A 28 -11.02 4.00 0.31
N LYS A 29 -9.97 4.39 -0.41
CA LYS A 29 -9.71 3.92 -1.79
C LYS A 29 -9.35 2.44 -1.91
N LEU A 30 -8.92 1.79 -0.81
CA LEU A 30 -8.74 0.34 -0.80
C LEU A 30 -10.09 -0.39 -0.86
N HIS A 31 -11.17 0.24 -0.41
CA HIS A 31 -12.48 -0.38 -0.22
C HIS A 31 -13.57 0.14 -1.16
N ASP A 32 -13.41 1.34 -1.73
CA ASP A 32 -14.45 1.99 -2.54
C ASP A 32 -14.60 1.43 -3.97
N GLY A 33 -13.71 0.52 -4.39
CA GLY A 33 -13.74 -0.11 -5.71
C GLY A 33 -13.42 0.84 -6.87
N SER A 34 -13.03 2.09 -6.61
CA SER A 34 -12.66 3.08 -7.64
C SER A 34 -11.27 2.83 -8.23
N ARG A 35 -10.44 2.05 -7.51
CA ARG A 35 -9.05 1.75 -7.87
C ARG A 35 -8.87 0.26 -8.15
N GLU A 36 -7.90 -0.06 -8.98
CA GLU A 36 -7.31 -1.40 -9.06
C GLU A 36 -6.25 -1.54 -7.97
N LEU A 37 -6.38 -2.58 -7.14
CA LEU A 37 -5.44 -2.91 -6.08
C LEU A 37 -4.53 -4.04 -6.54
N THR A 38 -3.22 -3.83 -6.45
CA THR A 38 -2.22 -4.88 -6.66
C THR A 38 -1.20 -4.91 -5.53
N ILE A 39 -0.69 -6.09 -5.21
CA ILE A 39 0.42 -6.29 -4.26
C ILE A 39 1.67 -6.61 -5.08
N LYS A 40 2.76 -5.91 -4.81
CA LYS A 40 4.04 -6.09 -5.50
C LYS A 40 5.17 -6.29 -4.52
N GLN A 41 6.17 -7.08 -4.91
CA GLN A 41 7.46 -7.19 -4.21
C GLN A 41 8.54 -6.52 -5.07
N GLY A 42 9.47 -5.82 -4.44
CA GLY A 42 10.62 -5.27 -5.14
C GLY A 42 11.31 -4.17 -4.37
N SER A 43 12.24 -3.49 -5.07
CA SER A 43 12.87 -2.29 -4.56
C SER A 43 11.88 -1.13 -4.56
N PHE A 44 11.63 -0.55 -3.38
CA PHE A 44 10.76 0.62 -3.21
C PHE A 44 11.09 1.79 -4.15
N TYR A 45 12.33 1.87 -4.64
CA TYR A 45 12.88 2.93 -5.49
C TYR A 45 12.38 2.95 -6.92
N GLU A 46 11.99 1.80 -7.49
CA GLU A 46 11.52 1.72 -8.88
C GLU A 46 10.03 2.08 -9.01
N CYS A 47 9.36 2.37 -7.89
CA CYS A 47 7.93 2.60 -7.83
C CYS A 47 7.58 4.08 -7.61
N GLN A 48 7.59 4.84 -8.72
CA GLN A 48 6.76 6.02 -9.04
C GLN A 48 6.29 6.93 -7.87
N GLY A 49 7.23 7.50 -7.11
CA GLY A 49 6.91 8.48 -6.05
C GLY A 49 7.92 9.60 -5.81
N GLY A 50 9.05 9.64 -6.54
CA GLY A 50 10.00 10.78 -6.50
C GLY A 50 10.81 10.97 -5.20
N TRP A 51 10.79 10.02 -4.26
CA TRP A 51 11.53 10.10 -2.99
C TRP A 51 12.70 9.09 -2.97
N VAL A 52 13.94 9.56 -2.78
CA VAL A 52 15.16 8.74 -2.83
C VAL A 52 15.78 8.60 -1.44
N ARG A 53 15.74 7.41 -0.84
CA ARG A 53 16.65 7.01 0.25
C ARG A 53 17.98 6.43 -0.30
N GLN A 54 18.96 6.10 0.55
CA GLN A 54 20.30 5.69 0.11
C GLN A 54 20.54 4.16 0.00
N SER A 55 19.53 3.30 0.21
CA SER A 55 19.73 1.84 0.24
C SER A 55 18.68 1.07 -0.57
N LYS A 56 19.14 0.26 -1.54
CA LYS A 56 18.32 -0.61 -2.40
C LYS A 56 17.90 -1.83 -1.58
N ASN A 57 16.65 -1.90 -1.15
CA ASN A 57 16.12 -3.06 -0.42
C ASN A 57 15.10 -3.76 -1.32
N GLU A 58 15.51 -4.87 -1.95
CA GLU A 58 14.76 -5.55 -3.02
C GLU A 58 13.56 -6.34 -2.50
N ASP A 59 13.42 -6.49 -1.18
CA ASP A 59 12.38 -7.30 -0.53
C ASP A 59 11.21 -6.47 0.06
N SER A 60 10.94 -5.28 -0.49
CA SER A 60 9.82 -4.47 0.01
C SER A 60 8.49 -4.98 -0.56
N THR A 61 7.47 -5.14 0.29
CA THR A 61 6.09 -5.36 -0.14
C THR A 61 5.36 -4.02 -0.32
N MET A 62 4.65 -3.86 -1.42
CA MET A 62 3.97 -2.63 -1.80
C MET A 62 2.50 -2.92 -2.12
N ILE A 63 1.60 -2.14 -1.52
CA ILE A 63 0.17 -2.12 -1.87
C ILE A 63 -0.04 -0.93 -2.81
N VAL A 64 -0.40 -1.20 -4.07
CA VAL A 64 -0.49 -0.19 -5.13
C VAL A 64 -1.94 0.00 -5.53
N LEU A 65 -2.39 1.26 -5.54
CA LEU A 65 -3.72 1.68 -5.99
C LEU A 65 -3.61 2.47 -7.30
N ARG A 66 -4.11 1.92 -8.41
CA ARG A 66 -4.18 2.64 -9.71
C ARG A 66 -5.61 3.05 -10.02
N ALA A 67 -5.78 4.18 -10.73
CA ALA A 67 -7.10 4.52 -11.29
C ALA A 67 -7.54 3.38 -12.21
N LYS A 68 -8.81 2.95 -12.12
CA LYS A 68 -9.37 2.13 -13.19
C LYS A 68 -9.40 2.98 -14.46
N GLU A 69 -8.93 2.43 -15.57
CA GLU A 69 -9.16 3.09 -16.86
C GLU A 69 -10.67 3.23 -17.06
N PRO A 70 -11.14 4.37 -17.61
CA PRO A 70 -12.53 4.48 -18.02
C PRO A 70 -12.81 3.33 -18.99
N MET A 71 -13.85 2.54 -18.74
CA MET A 71 -14.28 1.54 -19.73
C MET A 71 -14.56 2.30 -21.03
N ALA A 72 -13.81 1.95 -22.08
CA ALA A 72 -13.97 2.50 -23.43
C ALA A 72 -15.33 2.14 -24.03
#